data_AF-A0A095ZJ91-F1
#
_entry.id   AF-A0A095ZJ91-F1
#
_cell.length_a   1.000
_cell.length_b   1.000
_cell.length_c   1.000
_cell.angle_alpha   90.00
_cell.angle_beta   90.00
_cell.angle_gamma   90.00
#
_symmetry.space_group_name_H-M   'P 1'
#
loop_
_entity.id
_entity.type
_entity.pdbx_description
1 polymer ?
#
loop_
_entity_poly.entity_id
_entity_poly.type
_entity_poly.pdbx_seq_one_letter_code
_entity_poly.pdbx_strand_id
1 'polypeptide(L)'
;MKAIVRLLVITCLLLSCSSSNREKSVDRAELSNIDYRVFQNTPAWQLAKAVQDEDTEEIDKIVSENPRIINYQDSKYGNTLLMLTIMNQQLKSFNTLLKNGAEVNTHNTYDGTSPLIEACSSKYYNLIFAKTLIEYGANINDIETGKRRKGNSTRLTPLIAASKTGNLDLVKFLVMKGADINYQNEFGQSALSESVIVSNYEIAYYLLCNGADYNNPIFYRYDYSVPVEKSDPKDKGKPMYLTDVLKEDISDDDTNAYKYKVLIMKFLKSKESK
;
A
#
# COMPACT_ATOMS: atom_id res chain seq x y z
N MET A 1 5.57 32.38 -48.70
CA MET A 1 4.18 32.12 -48.23
C MET A 1 3.80 30.69 -48.60
N LYS A 2 3.16 29.95 -47.69
CA LYS A 2 2.79 28.51 -47.79
C LYS A 2 3.88 27.49 -47.42
N ALA A 3 4.42 27.59 -46.20
CA ALA A 3 5.03 26.44 -45.51
C ALA A 3 5.04 26.58 -43.99
N ILE A 4 4.96 27.79 -43.45
CA ILE A 4 5.02 28.05 -42.00
C ILE A 4 3.62 28.03 -41.31
N VAL A 5 2.53 28.03 -42.08
CA VAL A 5 1.15 28.04 -41.53
C VAL A 5 0.64 26.64 -41.13
N ARG A 6 1.34 25.55 -41.47
CA ARG A 6 0.90 24.18 -41.12
C ARG A 6 1.47 23.64 -39.80
N LEU A 7 2.49 24.29 -39.22
CA LEU A 7 3.06 23.86 -37.93
C LEU A 7 2.33 24.49 -36.73
N LEU A 8 1.69 25.65 -36.92
CA LEU A 8 0.89 26.32 -35.89
C LEU A 8 -0.49 25.67 -35.66
N VAL A 9 -1.03 24.94 -36.65
CA VAL A 9 -2.33 24.26 -36.54
C VAL A 9 -2.23 22.96 -35.74
N ILE A 10 -1.07 22.30 -35.71
CA ILE A 10 -0.88 21.04 -34.98
C ILE A 10 -0.56 21.28 -33.50
N THR A 11 0.08 22.40 -33.14
CA THR A 11 0.22 22.82 -31.73
C THR A 11 -1.09 23.29 -31.11
N CYS A 12 -2.06 23.77 -31.90
CA CYS A 12 -3.40 24.11 -31.40
C CYS A 12 -4.34 22.90 -31.27
N LEU A 13 -4.01 21.74 -31.86
CA LEU A 13 -4.77 20.49 -31.72
C LEU A 13 -4.40 19.68 -30.46
N LEU A 14 -3.28 19.99 -29.80
CA LEU A 14 -2.93 19.43 -28.48
C LEU A 14 -3.54 20.22 -27.31
N LEU A 15 -4.13 21.40 -27.58
CA LEU A 15 -4.97 22.13 -26.62
C LEU A 15 -6.47 21.81 -26.80
N SER A 16 -6.85 20.99 -27.79
CA SER A 16 -8.25 20.64 -28.06
C SER A 16 -8.65 19.21 -27.70
N CYS A 17 -7.79 18.45 -27.01
CA CYS A 17 -8.16 17.17 -26.38
C CYS A 17 -8.31 17.26 -24.85
N SER A 18 -8.25 18.46 -24.26
CA SER A 18 -8.41 18.69 -22.81
C SER A 18 -9.87 18.85 -22.35
N SER A 19 -10.84 18.73 -23.25
CA SER A 19 -12.27 18.69 -22.91
C SER A 19 -12.86 17.31 -23.22
N SER A 20 -12.25 16.25 -22.70
CA SER A 20 -13.09 15.11 -22.29
C SER A 20 -14.08 15.70 -21.30
N ASN A 21 -15.33 15.94 -21.73
CA ASN A 21 -16.36 16.57 -20.92
C ASN A 21 -16.42 15.84 -19.57
N ARG A 22 -15.81 16.44 -18.53
CA ARG A 22 -15.67 15.80 -17.21
C ARG A 22 -17.03 15.60 -16.55
N GLU A 23 -18.04 16.32 -17.04
CA GLU A 23 -19.44 16.18 -16.63
C GLU A 23 -20.17 15.08 -17.41
N LYS A 24 -19.54 14.44 -18.41
CA LYS A 24 -20.10 13.24 -19.04
C LYS A 24 -20.18 12.14 -17.99
N SER A 25 -21.38 11.62 -17.77
CA SER A 25 -21.60 10.51 -16.85
C SER A 25 -20.73 9.32 -17.23
N VAL A 26 -20.06 8.74 -16.25
CA VAL A 26 -19.28 7.52 -16.39
C VAL A 26 -19.93 6.41 -15.56
N ASP A 27 -19.88 5.19 -16.07
CA ASP A 27 -20.28 4.03 -15.27
C ASP A 27 -19.26 3.79 -14.16
N ARG A 28 -19.68 3.97 -12.89
CA ARG A 28 -18.85 3.79 -11.71
C ARG A 28 -18.38 2.33 -11.57
N ALA A 29 -19.12 1.36 -12.12
CA ALA A 29 -18.75 -0.06 -12.07
C ALA A 29 -17.40 -0.35 -12.76
N GLU A 30 -17.05 0.43 -13.77
CA GLU A 30 -15.81 0.26 -14.57
C GLU A 30 -14.61 1.05 -14.02
N LEU A 31 -14.83 1.96 -13.07
CA LEU A 31 -13.76 2.84 -12.55
C LEU A 31 -12.85 2.11 -11.56
N SER A 32 -11.53 2.26 -11.69
CA SER A 32 -10.59 1.79 -10.68
C SER A 32 -10.58 2.71 -9.45
N ASN A 33 -9.92 2.26 -8.37
CA ASN A 33 -9.79 3.02 -7.11
C ASN A 33 -8.95 4.30 -7.23
N ILE A 34 -8.16 4.45 -8.30
CA ILE A 34 -7.33 5.64 -8.55
C ILE A 34 -8.06 6.73 -9.33
N ASP A 35 -9.26 6.44 -9.88
CA ASP A 35 -9.98 7.38 -10.73
C ASP A 35 -10.89 8.31 -9.91
N TYR A 36 -10.58 9.61 -9.87
CA TYR A 36 -11.35 10.62 -9.13
C TYR A 36 -12.84 10.69 -9.54
N ARG A 37 -13.22 10.18 -10.71
CA ARG A 37 -14.61 10.14 -11.17
C ARG A 37 -15.49 9.20 -10.35
N VAL A 38 -14.92 8.37 -9.47
CA VAL A 38 -15.72 7.63 -8.47
C VAL A 38 -16.57 8.55 -7.59
N PHE A 39 -16.16 9.82 -7.44
CA PHE A 39 -16.90 10.87 -6.73
C PHE A 39 -17.93 11.61 -7.60
N GLN A 40 -18.10 11.27 -8.88
CA GLN A 40 -19.09 11.93 -9.75
C GLN A 40 -20.51 11.75 -9.20
N ASN A 41 -21.32 12.81 -9.30
CA ASN A 41 -22.68 12.90 -8.75
C ASN A 41 -22.75 12.74 -7.21
N THR A 42 -21.67 13.06 -6.50
CA THR A 42 -21.63 13.12 -5.03
C THR A 42 -21.40 14.56 -4.56
N PRO A 43 -21.70 14.88 -3.29
CA PRO A 43 -21.36 16.18 -2.71
C PRO A 43 -19.87 16.54 -2.81
N ALA A 44 -18.97 15.55 -2.91
CA ALA A 44 -17.53 15.75 -3.00
C ALA A 44 -17.02 15.92 -4.44
N TRP A 45 -17.89 15.95 -5.45
CA TRP A 45 -17.48 15.98 -6.87
C TRP A 45 -16.60 17.18 -7.22
N GLN A 46 -16.96 18.38 -6.75
CA GLN A 46 -16.15 19.57 -7.01
C GLN A 46 -14.78 19.48 -6.30
N LEU A 47 -14.75 18.99 -5.07
CA LEU A 47 -13.50 18.77 -4.35
C LEU A 47 -12.61 17.74 -5.06
N ALA A 48 -13.18 16.65 -5.57
CA ALA A 48 -12.46 15.63 -6.31
C ALA A 48 -11.81 16.19 -7.60
N LYS A 49 -12.49 17.11 -8.30
CA LYS A 49 -11.92 17.82 -9.46
C LYS A 49 -10.76 18.73 -9.04
N ALA A 50 -10.93 19.54 -8.01
CA ALA A 50 -9.88 20.41 -7.50
C ALA A 50 -8.64 19.61 -7.06
N VAL A 51 -8.85 18.48 -6.36
CA VAL A 51 -7.79 17.53 -5.99
C VAL A 51 -7.08 16.94 -7.21
N GLN A 52 -7.83 16.52 -8.24
CA GLN A 52 -7.29 15.97 -9.47
C GLN A 52 -6.44 17.00 -10.24
N ASP A 53 -6.85 18.26 -10.24
CA ASP A 53 -6.16 19.36 -10.92
C ASP A 53 -5.01 19.96 -10.08
N GLU A 54 -4.81 19.47 -8.84
CA GLU A 54 -3.90 20.04 -7.84
C GLU A 54 -4.12 21.54 -7.58
N ASP A 55 -5.38 21.99 -7.68
CA ASP A 55 -5.81 23.37 -7.41
C ASP A 55 -6.02 23.58 -5.91
N THR A 56 -4.96 24.01 -5.23
CA THR A 56 -4.97 24.16 -3.77
C THR A 56 -5.89 25.29 -3.30
N GLU A 57 -6.07 26.35 -4.09
CA GLU A 57 -6.95 27.47 -3.72
C GLU A 57 -8.42 27.05 -3.76
N GLU A 58 -8.82 26.29 -4.79
CA GLU A 58 -10.18 25.76 -4.87
C GLU A 58 -10.44 24.66 -3.82
N ILE A 59 -9.44 23.83 -3.50
CA ILE A 59 -9.53 22.90 -2.35
C ILE A 59 -9.81 23.67 -1.05
N ASP A 60 -9.00 24.67 -0.73
CA ASP A 60 -9.13 25.48 0.49
C ASP A 60 -10.50 26.15 0.56
N LYS A 61 -10.97 26.74 -0.55
CA LYS A 61 -12.27 27.37 -0.64
C LYS A 61 -13.41 26.38 -0.40
N ILE A 62 -13.45 25.26 -1.13
CA ILE A 62 -14.52 24.24 -0.99
C ILE A 62 -14.57 23.70 0.44
N VAL A 63 -13.41 23.41 1.04
CA VAL A 63 -13.36 22.90 2.41
C VAL A 63 -13.76 23.96 3.43
N SER A 64 -13.42 25.24 3.23
CA SER A 64 -13.84 26.32 4.12
C SER A 64 -15.36 26.51 4.15
N GLU A 65 -16.04 26.30 3.02
CA GLU A 65 -17.50 26.39 2.90
C GLU A 65 -18.21 25.17 3.49
N ASN A 66 -17.61 23.97 3.39
CA ASN A 66 -18.15 22.73 3.95
C ASN A 66 -17.03 21.82 4.51
N PRO A 67 -16.56 22.04 5.75
CA PRO A 67 -15.41 21.31 6.29
C PRO A 67 -15.59 19.79 6.36
N ARG A 68 -16.83 19.31 6.48
CA ARG A 68 -17.12 17.86 6.57
C ARG A 68 -16.85 17.13 5.26
N ILE A 69 -16.79 17.83 4.13
CA ILE A 69 -16.66 17.19 2.82
C ILE A 69 -15.28 16.58 2.59
N ILE A 70 -14.27 17.03 3.33
CA ILE A 70 -12.88 16.59 3.15
C ILE A 70 -12.69 15.10 3.45
N ASN A 71 -13.51 14.53 4.34
CA ASN A 71 -13.48 13.12 4.75
C ASN A 71 -14.55 12.28 4.03
N TYR A 72 -15.14 12.78 2.94
CA TYR A 72 -16.12 12.02 2.17
C TYR A 72 -15.48 10.75 1.58
N GLN A 73 -16.11 9.60 1.83
CA GLN A 73 -15.69 8.31 1.32
C GLN A 73 -16.47 7.94 0.05
N ASP A 74 -15.77 7.52 -1.01
CA ASP A 74 -16.43 7.12 -2.25
C ASP A 74 -17.32 5.87 -2.06
N SER A 75 -18.38 5.74 -2.85
CA SER A 75 -19.35 4.64 -2.66
C SER A 75 -18.87 3.24 -3.06
N LYS A 76 -17.76 3.12 -3.80
CA LYS A 76 -17.29 1.86 -4.39
C LYS A 76 -16.19 1.22 -3.56
N TYR A 77 -15.21 2.02 -3.14
CA TYR A 77 -14.07 1.57 -2.35
C TYR A 77 -14.09 2.15 -0.93
N GLY A 78 -14.83 3.22 -0.70
CA GLY A 78 -14.80 3.97 0.56
C GLY A 78 -13.50 4.73 0.77
N ASN A 79 -12.71 4.98 -0.28
CA ASN A 79 -11.51 5.79 -0.18
C ASN A 79 -11.89 7.25 0.01
N THR A 80 -11.13 7.96 0.85
CA THR A 80 -11.19 9.42 0.91
C THR A 80 -10.34 10.03 -0.21
N LEU A 81 -10.51 11.33 -0.46
CA LEU A 81 -9.61 12.04 -1.39
C LEU A 81 -8.16 12.07 -0.89
N LEU A 82 -7.92 11.99 0.42
CA LEU A 82 -6.57 11.82 0.97
C LEU A 82 -5.92 10.53 0.44
N MET A 83 -6.64 9.40 0.49
CA MET A 83 -6.15 8.12 -0.06
C MET A 83 -5.95 8.18 -1.58
N LEU A 84 -6.84 8.88 -2.30
CA LEU A 84 -6.73 9.10 -3.74
C LEU A 84 -5.43 9.83 -4.11
N THR A 85 -5.06 10.86 -3.34
CA THR A 85 -3.81 11.60 -3.58
C THR A 85 -2.56 10.76 -3.32
N ILE A 86 -2.61 9.81 -2.37
CA ILE A 86 -1.52 8.84 -2.15
C ILE A 86 -1.42 7.92 -3.37
N MET A 87 -2.52 7.29 -3.80
CA MET A 87 -2.47 6.37 -4.93
C MET A 87 -1.99 7.04 -6.24
N ASN A 88 -2.38 8.30 -6.46
CA ASN A 88 -1.99 9.10 -7.63
C ASN A 88 -0.68 9.90 -7.44
N GLN A 89 -0.02 9.80 -6.29
CA GLN A 89 1.22 10.52 -5.97
C GLN A 89 1.13 12.05 -6.08
N GLN A 90 -0.03 12.62 -5.74
CA GLN A 90 -0.35 14.05 -5.82
C GLN A 90 0.00 14.79 -4.53
N LEU A 91 1.28 15.12 -4.36
CA LEU A 91 1.81 15.68 -3.11
C LEU A 91 1.21 17.05 -2.74
N LYS A 92 0.84 17.89 -3.71
CA LYS A 92 0.29 19.24 -3.40
C LYS A 92 -1.12 19.12 -2.82
N SER A 93 -1.99 18.38 -3.49
CA SER A 93 -3.35 18.10 -3.00
C SER A 93 -3.31 17.36 -1.66
N PHE A 94 -2.46 16.34 -1.53
CA PHE A 94 -2.28 15.60 -0.28
C PHE A 94 -1.95 16.53 0.90
N ASN A 95 -0.93 17.38 0.77
CA ASN A 95 -0.54 18.30 1.83
C ASN A 95 -1.64 19.34 2.13
N THR A 96 -2.37 19.78 1.10
CA THR A 96 -3.46 20.75 1.26
C THR A 96 -4.63 20.13 2.00
N LEU A 97 -5.01 18.90 1.67
CA LEU A 97 -6.05 18.16 2.38
C LEU A 97 -5.67 17.96 3.86
N LEU A 98 -4.43 17.56 4.16
CA LEU A 98 -3.96 17.42 5.53
C LEU A 98 -4.02 18.74 6.33
N LYS A 99 -3.57 19.84 5.74
CA LYS A 99 -3.65 21.18 6.36
C LYS A 99 -5.09 21.60 6.66
N ASN A 100 -6.04 21.20 5.83
CA ASN A 100 -7.47 21.46 6.02
C ASN A 100 -8.18 20.43 6.92
N GLY A 101 -7.44 19.55 7.59
CA GLY A 101 -8.00 18.63 8.59
C GLY A 101 -8.53 17.31 8.02
N ALA A 102 -8.01 16.84 6.88
CA ALA A 102 -8.29 15.49 6.41
C ALA A 102 -7.87 14.45 7.47
N GLU A 103 -8.76 13.51 7.77
CA GLU A 103 -8.53 12.46 8.75
C GLU A 103 -7.50 11.45 8.24
N VAL A 104 -6.44 11.23 9.02
CA VAL A 104 -5.31 10.35 8.64
C VAL A 104 -5.51 8.88 8.99
N ASN A 105 -6.55 8.56 9.76
CA ASN A 105 -6.84 7.20 10.25
C ASN A 105 -8.19 6.65 9.74
N THR A 106 -8.83 7.30 8.78
CA THR A 106 -10.10 6.81 8.21
C THR A 106 -9.84 5.56 7.37
N HIS A 107 -10.39 4.42 7.79
CA HIS A 107 -10.33 3.18 6.99
C HIS A 107 -11.32 3.24 5.84
N ASN A 108 -10.88 2.79 4.65
CA ASN A 108 -11.80 2.59 3.54
C ASN A 108 -12.84 1.50 3.86
N THR A 109 -13.92 1.44 3.07
CA THR A 109 -14.98 0.44 3.30
C THR A 109 -14.74 -0.85 2.52
N TYR A 110 -13.71 -0.90 1.67
CA TYR A 110 -13.43 -2.02 0.79
C TYR A 110 -12.76 -3.18 1.54
N ASP A 111 -11.57 -2.94 2.08
CA ASP A 111 -10.75 -3.88 2.85
C ASP A 111 -10.36 -3.31 4.22
N GLY A 112 -10.81 -2.09 4.54
CA GLY A 112 -10.47 -1.41 5.78
C GLY A 112 -9.04 -0.91 5.78
N THR A 113 -8.46 -0.61 4.62
CA THR A 113 -7.13 0.02 4.52
C THR A 113 -7.19 1.46 5.01
N SER A 114 -6.22 1.90 5.80
CA SER A 114 -6.03 3.31 6.18
C SER A 114 -5.03 4.03 5.27
N PRO A 115 -4.98 5.38 5.28
CA PRO A 115 -4.02 6.13 4.50
C PRO A 115 -2.57 5.68 4.69
N LEU A 116 -2.16 5.32 5.91
CA LEU A 116 -0.79 4.88 6.18
C LEU A 116 -0.51 3.49 5.62
N ILE A 117 -1.46 2.55 5.72
CA ILE A 117 -1.32 1.23 5.10
C ILE A 117 -1.21 1.37 3.58
N GLU A 118 -2.04 2.23 2.95
CA GLU A 118 -1.98 2.53 1.52
C GLU A 118 -0.62 3.12 1.13
N ALA A 119 -0.11 4.11 1.87
CA ALA A 119 1.19 4.72 1.60
C ALA A 119 2.36 3.71 1.70
N CYS A 120 2.16 2.59 2.37
CA CYS A 120 3.14 1.52 2.52
C CYS A 120 2.94 0.32 1.58
N SER A 121 1.89 0.31 0.74
CA SER A 121 1.46 -0.86 -0.03
C SER A 121 2.25 -1.09 -1.34
N SER A 122 2.97 -0.08 -1.82
CA SER A 122 3.65 -0.12 -3.11
C SER A 122 5.08 0.41 -3.07
N LYS A 123 5.98 -0.28 -3.76
CA LYS A 123 7.39 0.13 -3.88
C LYS A 123 7.59 1.41 -4.68
N TYR A 124 6.59 1.80 -5.47
CA TYR A 124 6.63 2.99 -6.31
C TYR A 124 6.08 4.22 -5.60
N TYR A 125 5.49 4.05 -4.42
CA TYR A 125 4.99 5.18 -3.64
C TYR A 125 6.15 5.92 -2.97
N ASN A 126 6.09 7.24 -3.06
CA ASN A 126 7.05 8.11 -2.42
C ASN A 126 6.89 8.01 -0.90
N LEU A 127 7.98 7.66 -0.21
CA LEU A 127 8.00 7.51 1.24
C LEU A 127 7.56 8.78 2.00
N ILE A 128 7.56 9.96 1.36
CA ILE A 128 7.07 11.21 1.95
C ILE A 128 5.62 11.08 2.43
N PHE A 129 4.75 10.35 1.72
CA PHE A 129 3.35 10.18 2.13
C PHE A 129 3.26 9.50 3.51
N ALA A 130 3.99 8.39 3.69
CA ALA A 130 4.04 7.69 4.98
C ALA A 130 4.67 8.56 6.08
N LYS A 131 5.75 9.30 5.78
CA LYS A 131 6.39 10.23 6.73
C LYS A 131 5.42 11.30 7.21
N THR A 132 4.77 12.00 6.28
CA THR A 132 3.84 13.08 6.60
C THR A 132 2.62 12.56 7.34
N LEU A 133 2.05 11.40 6.95
CA LEU A 133 0.91 10.82 7.68
C LEU A 133 1.25 10.56 9.16
N ILE A 134 2.44 10.03 9.46
CA ILE A 134 2.88 9.82 10.85
C ILE A 134 3.05 11.15 11.59
N GLU A 135 3.58 12.19 10.93
CA GLU A 135 3.67 13.53 11.50
C GLU A 135 2.30 14.12 11.85
N TYR A 136 1.26 13.78 11.08
CA TYR A 136 -0.14 14.16 11.33
C TYR A 136 -0.88 13.19 12.27
N GLY A 137 -0.18 12.23 12.88
CA GLY A 137 -0.77 11.34 13.90
C GLY A 137 -1.43 10.07 13.35
N ALA A 138 -1.03 9.60 12.17
CA ALA A 138 -1.43 8.27 11.69
C ALA A 138 -0.91 7.18 12.64
N ASN A 139 -1.75 6.19 12.94
CA ASN A 139 -1.39 5.09 13.83
C ASN A 139 -0.36 4.16 13.16
N ILE A 140 0.87 4.16 13.67
CA ILE A 140 1.98 3.35 13.15
C ILE A 140 1.71 1.84 13.16
N ASN A 141 0.84 1.38 14.06
CA ASN A 141 0.45 -0.01 14.24
C ASN A 141 -1.02 -0.25 13.84
N ASP A 142 -1.52 0.54 12.89
CA ASP A 142 -2.87 0.35 12.38
C ASP A 142 -3.04 -1.00 11.69
N ILE A 143 -4.27 -1.51 11.68
CA ILE A 143 -4.60 -2.84 11.15
C ILE A 143 -5.83 -2.72 10.25
N GLU A 144 -5.79 -3.37 9.09
CA GLU A 144 -6.96 -3.45 8.20
C GLU A 144 -8.22 -4.01 8.89
N THR A 145 -9.31 -3.23 8.83
CA THR A 145 -10.57 -3.51 9.56
C THR A 145 -11.68 -4.13 8.72
N GLY A 146 -11.51 -4.25 7.40
CA GLY A 146 -12.57 -4.66 6.48
C GLY A 146 -12.99 -6.12 6.63
N LYS A 147 -14.18 -6.43 6.10
CA LYS A 147 -14.66 -7.81 5.97
C LYS A 147 -13.75 -8.57 5.02
N ARG A 148 -13.35 -9.77 5.42
CA ARG A 148 -12.54 -10.65 4.58
C ARG A 148 -13.34 -11.06 3.35
N ARG A 149 -12.77 -10.80 2.18
CA ARG A 149 -13.32 -11.19 0.88
C ARG A 149 -12.76 -12.55 0.51
N LYS A 150 -13.52 -13.31 -0.27
CA LYS A 150 -13.05 -14.59 -0.80
C LYS A 150 -11.74 -14.36 -1.58
N GLY A 151 -10.66 -15.01 -1.14
CA GLY A 151 -9.33 -14.85 -1.74
C GLY A 151 -8.46 -13.71 -1.18
N ASN A 152 -8.97 -12.89 -0.25
CA ASN A 152 -8.12 -11.97 0.53
C ASN A 152 -7.73 -12.66 1.84
N SER A 153 -6.47 -13.10 1.89
CA SER A 153 -5.88 -13.86 2.99
C SER A 153 -4.92 -13.04 3.86
N THR A 154 -4.99 -11.70 3.86
CA THR A 154 -4.07 -10.88 4.67
C THR A 154 -4.76 -9.76 5.42
N ARG A 155 -4.52 -9.59 6.74
CA ARG A 155 -4.69 -8.28 7.40
C ARG A 155 -3.36 -7.55 7.37
N LEU A 156 -3.30 -6.40 6.71
CA LEU A 156 -2.07 -5.60 6.69
C LEU A 156 -1.97 -4.68 7.90
N THR A 157 -0.74 -4.51 8.37
CA THR A 157 -0.26 -3.32 9.10
C THR A 157 0.65 -2.52 8.16
N PRO A 158 1.00 -1.26 8.47
CA PRO A 158 1.98 -0.51 7.67
C PRO A 158 3.30 -1.27 7.48
N LEU A 159 3.80 -1.92 8.53
CA LEU A 159 5.06 -2.67 8.47
C LEU A 159 4.94 -3.97 7.65
N ILE A 160 3.83 -4.70 7.76
CA ILE A 160 3.57 -5.88 6.92
C ILE A 160 3.48 -5.47 5.45
N ALA A 161 2.74 -4.40 5.15
CA ALA A 161 2.60 -3.86 3.78
C ALA A 161 3.98 -3.47 3.21
N ALA A 162 4.74 -2.65 3.94
CA ALA A 162 6.06 -2.18 3.51
C ALA A 162 7.04 -3.33 3.26
N SER A 163 7.00 -4.39 4.08
CA SER A 163 7.91 -5.53 4.00
C SER A 163 7.77 -6.33 2.69
N LYS A 164 6.61 -6.25 2.03
CA LYS A 164 6.34 -6.88 0.73
C LYS A 164 6.89 -6.08 -0.45
N THR A 165 7.14 -4.78 -0.27
CA THR A 165 7.44 -3.87 -1.39
C THR A 165 8.91 -3.90 -1.83
N GLY A 166 9.83 -4.28 -0.95
CA GLY A 166 11.28 -4.16 -1.19
C GLY A 166 11.85 -2.78 -0.85
N ASN A 167 11.03 -1.84 -0.34
CA ASN A 167 11.49 -0.53 0.10
C ASN A 167 12.07 -0.58 1.52
N LEU A 168 13.37 -0.88 1.63
CA LEU A 168 14.07 -0.98 2.92
C LEU A 168 14.04 0.33 3.72
N ASP A 169 14.12 1.49 3.06
CA ASP A 169 14.14 2.77 3.75
C ASP A 169 12.80 3.07 4.44
N LEU A 170 11.69 2.68 3.81
CA LEU A 170 10.38 2.73 4.44
C LEU A 170 10.29 1.80 5.64
N VAL A 171 10.76 0.55 5.52
CA VAL A 171 10.77 -0.41 6.65
C VAL A 171 11.60 0.14 7.82
N LYS A 172 12.81 0.64 7.56
CA LYS A 172 13.66 1.27 8.58
C LYS A 172 12.96 2.42 9.28
N PHE A 173 12.29 3.26 8.50
CA PHE A 173 11.56 4.40 9.03
C PHE A 173 10.40 3.97 9.94
N LEU A 174 9.59 2.99 9.52
CA LEU A 174 8.48 2.48 10.32
C LEU A 174 8.96 1.84 11.63
N VAL A 175 10.01 1.01 11.57
CA VAL A 175 10.64 0.41 12.75
C VAL A 175 11.16 1.48 13.72
N MET A 176 11.87 2.48 13.20
CA MET A 176 12.35 3.62 13.99
C MET A 176 11.21 4.40 14.66
N LYS A 177 10.02 4.45 14.03
CA LYS A 177 8.82 5.10 14.57
C LYS A 177 8.00 4.21 15.52
N GLY A 178 8.48 3.01 15.86
CA GLY A 178 7.84 2.14 16.84
C GLY A 178 6.79 1.19 16.26
N ALA A 179 6.89 0.86 14.98
CA ALA A 179 6.12 -0.25 14.42
C ALA A 179 6.46 -1.56 15.15
N ASP A 180 5.44 -2.33 15.52
CA ASP A 180 5.60 -3.64 16.16
C ASP A 180 6.16 -4.65 15.16
N ILE A 181 7.47 -4.91 15.27
CA ILE A 181 8.19 -5.86 14.43
C ILE A 181 7.61 -7.28 14.52
N ASN A 182 7.06 -7.66 15.67
CA ASN A 182 6.63 -9.01 15.97
C ASN A 182 5.12 -9.22 15.88
N TYR A 183 4.37 -8.20 15.44
CA TYR A 183 2.94 -8.35 15.20
C TYR A 183 2.67 -9.49 14.19
N GLN A 184 1.69 -10.33 14.52
CA GLN A 184 1.16 -11.35 13.64
C GLN A 184 -0.34 -11.13 13.44
N ASN A 185 -0.79 -11.18 12.19
CA ASN A 185 -2.21 -11.12 11.90
C ASN A 185 -2.91 -12.48 12.15
N GLU A 186 -4.23 -12.51 11.95
CA GLU A 186 -5.07 -13.71 12.14
C GLU A 186 -4.67 -14.93 11.29
N PHE A 187 -3.83 -14.74 10.26
CA PHE A 187 -3.29 -15.79 9.38
C PHE A 187 -1.86 -16.20 9.75
N GLY A 188 -1.30 -15.66 10.84
CA GLY A 188 0.07 -15.90 11.27
C GLY A 188 1.13 -15.13 10.49
N GLN A 189 0.72 -14.18 9.65
CA GLN A 189 1.65 -13.39 8.84
C GLN A 189 2.26 -12.25 9.66
N SER A 190 3.57 -12.09 9.55
CA SER A 190 4.37 -11.03 10.15
C SER A 190 5.14 -10.26 9.07
N ALA A 191 5.77 -9.16 9.46
CA ALA A 191 6.69 -8.43 8.59
C ALA A 191 7.83 -9.33 8.06
N LEU A 192 8.40 -10.17 8.95
CA LEU A 192 9.44 -11.12 8.59
C LEU A 192 8.93 -12.15 7.58
N SER A 193 7.80 -12.81 7.88
CA SER A 193 7.30 -13.88 7.01
C SER A 193 6.95 -13.36 5.61
N GLU A 194 6.28 -12.21 5.51
CA GLU A 194 5.93 -11.64 4.22
C GLU A 194 7.17 -11.22 3.42
N SER A 195 8.19 -10.62 4.05
CA SER A 195 9.45 -10.29 3.36
C SER A 195 10.17 -11.53 2.81
N VAL A 196 10.11 -12.66 3.52
CA VAL A 196 10.70 -13.93 3.11
C VAL A 196 9.91 -14.57 1.97
N ILE A 197 8.57 -14.55 2.02
CA ILE A 197 7.69 -15.10 0.97
C ILE A 197 7.93 -14.46 -0.39
N VAL A 198 8.21 -13.14 -0.42
CA VAL A 198 8.52 -12.42 -1.66
C VAL A 198 10.02 -12.31 -1.94
N SER A 199 10.86 -13.05 -1.22
CA SER A 199 12.32 -13.08 -1.36
C SER A 199 13.02 -11.72 -1.16
N ASN A 200 12.42 -10.79 -0.42
CA ASN A 200 13.04 -9.53 0.01
C ASN A 200 13.99 -9.76 1.19
N TYR A 201 15.03 -10.57 0.99
CA TYR A 201 15.93 -10.98 2.08
C TYR A 201 16.71 -9.83 2.72
N GLU A 202 16.91 -8.71 2.03
CA GLU A 202 17.49 -7.51 2.62
C GLU A 202 16.62 -6.96 3.77
N ILE A 203 15.31 -6.90 3.55
CA ILE A 203 14.33 -6.51 4.57
C ILE A 203 14.27 -7.57 5.66
N ALA A 204 14.20 -8.86 5.30
CA ALA A 204 14.17 -9.94 6.29
C ALA A 204 15.39 -9.89 7.22
N TYR A 205 16.59 -9.69 6.65
CA TYR A 205 17.82 -9.55 7.42
C TYR A 205 17.79 -8.33 8.35
N TYR A 206 17.33 -7.17 7.85
CA TYR A 206 17.15 -6.00 8.70
C TYR A 206 16.19 -6.27 9.87
N LEU A 207 15.04 -6.87 9.62
CA LEU A 207 14.05 -7.20 10.65
C LEU A 207 14.65 -8.15 11.71
N LEU A 208 15.37 -9.19 11.30
CA LEU A 208 16.07 -10.12 12.20
C LEU A 208 17.11 -9.41 13.09
N CYS A 209 17.91 -8.52 12.49
CA CYS A 209 18.87 -7.71 13.25
C CYS A 209 18.20 -6.78 14.26
N ASN A 210 16.93 -6.44 14.07
CA ASN A 210 16.14 -5.58 14.95
C ASN A 210 15.16 -6.37 15.84
N GLY A 211 15.36 -7.69 15.99
CA GLY A 211 14.63 -8.50 16.98
C GLY A 211 13.34 -9.14 16.47
N ALA A 212 13.18 -9.30 15.15
CA ALA A 212 12.10 -10.12 14.60
C ALA A 212 12.22 -11.58 15.08
N ASP A 213 11.11 -12.11 15.59
CA ASP A 213 10.97 -13.51 15.98
C ASP A 213 10.88 -14.39 14.72
N TYR A 214 11.81 -15.33 14.62
CA TYR A 214 11.93 -16.28 13.51
C TYR A 214 11.53 -17.71 13.90
N ASN A 215 11.01 -17.91 15.11
CA ASN A 215 10.58 -19.22 15.59
C ASN A 215 9.18 -19.61 15.08
N ASN A 216 8.41 -18.66 14.54
CA ASN A 216 7.12 -18.93 13.93
C ASN A 216 7.26 -19.43 12.48
N PRO A 217 6.35 -20.28 11.99
CA PRO A 217 6.32 -20.66 10.58
C PRO A 217 6.20 -19.44 9.67
N ILE A 218 6.93 -19.43 8.55
CA ILE A 218 6.82 -18.41 7.51
C ILE A 218 5.49 -18.58 6.76
N PHE A 219 5.15 -19.83 6.42
CA PHE A 219 3.85 -20.21 5.88
C PHE A 219 3.59 -21.70 6.15
N TYR A 220 2.39 -22.16 5.83
CA TYR A 220 2.06 -23.58 5.85
C TYR A 220 1.85 -24.09 4.42
N ARG A 221 2.48 -25.23 4.09
CA ARG A 221 2.40 -25.90 2.79
C ARG A 221 1.36 -27.00 2.84
N TYR A 222 0.28 -26.84 2.07
CA TYR A 222 -0.71 -27.90 1.88
C TYR A 222 -0.13 -29.08 1.11
N ASP A 223 -0.56 -30.29 1.48
CA ASP A 223 -0.30 -31.50 0.71
C ASP A 223 -1.32 -31.60 -0.43
N TYR A 224 -0.91 -31.17 -1.62
CA TYR A 224 -1.74 -31.22 -2.82
C TYR A 224 -2.00 -32.63 -3.36
N SER A 225 -1.39 -33.68 -2.76
CA SER A 225 -1.72 -35.06 -3.11
C SER A 225 -3.05 -35.52 -2.52
N VAL A 226 -3.58 -34.81 -1.51
CA VAL A 226 -4.89 -35.04 -0.92
C VAL A 226 -5.94 -34.20 -1.65
N PRO A 227 -6.96 -34.81 -2.29
CA PRO A 227 -8.05 -34.05 -2.90
C PRO A 227 -8.74 -33.15 -1.88
N VAL A 228 -9.15 -31.93 -2.29
CA VAL A 228 -9.80 -30.94 -1.41
C VAL A 228 -11.05 -31.51 -0.71
N GLU A 229 -11.78 -32.41 -1.38
CA GLU A 229 -12.94 -33.10 -0.82
C GLU A 229 -12.61 -34.03 0.35
N LYS A 230 -11.34 -34.47 0.43
CA LYS A 230 -10.81 -35.37 1.46
C LYS A 230 -9.86 -34.67 2.43
N SER A 231 -9.52 -33.39 2.19
CA SER A 231 -8.68 -32.62 3.10
C SER A 231 -9.48 -32.26 4.37
N ASP A 232 -8.86 -32.42 5.54
CA ASP A 232 -9.42 -31.90 6.79
C ASP A 232 -9.45 -30.36 6.70
N PRO A 233 -10.63 -29.70 6.82
CA PRO A 233 -10.72 -28.24 6.81
C PRO A 233 -9.89 -27.55 7.91
N LYS A 234 -9.43 -28.29 8.93
CA LYS A 234 -8.55 -27.81 10.00
C LYS A 234 -7.07 -28.09 9.76
N ASP A 235 -6.73 -28.91 8.77
CA ASP A 235 -5.33 -29.13 8.40
C ASP A 235 -4.78 -27.83 7.83
N LYS A 236 -3.80 -27.25 8.51
CA LYS A 236 -3.13 -26.04 8.05
C LYS A 236 -2.06 -26.37 7.00
N GLY A 237 -1.69 -27.64 6.85
CA GLY A 237 -0.54 -28.09 6.08
C GLY A 237 0.73 -28.19 6.92
N LYS A 238 1.83 -28.58 6.27
CA LYS A 238 3.15 -28.67 6.90
C LYS A 238 3.70 -27.27 7.18
N PRO A 239 4.09 -26.91 8.42
CA PRO A 239 4.73 -25.63 8.69
C PRO A 239 6.09 -25.56 8.00
N MET A 240 6.35 -24.43 7.35
CA MET A 240 7.63 -24.11 6.71
C MET A 240 8.31 -23.01 7.51
N TYR A 241 9.42 -23.32 8.17
CA TYR A 241 10.19 -22.35 8.96
C TYR A 241 11.22 -21.63 8.09
N LEU A 242 11.79 -20.54 8.61
CA LEU A 242 12.75 -19.72 7.88
C LEU A 242 13.89 -20.55 7.26
N THR A 243 14.47 -21.48 8.01
CA THR A 243 15.53 -22.36 7.50
C THR A 243 15.09 -23.29 6.38
N ASP A 244 13.83 -23.73 6.39
CA ASP A 244 13.29 -24.59 5.33
C ASP A 244 13.15 -23.80 4.04
N VAL A 245 12.57 -22.60 4.13
CA VAL A 245 12.39 -21.69 2.98
C VAL A 245 13.73 -21.30 2.35
N LEU A 246 14.72 -20.94 3.17
CA LEU A 246 16.05 -20.56 2.67
C LEU A 246 16.78 -21.73 2.00
N LYS A 247 16.58 -22.98 2.46
CA LYS A 247 17.21 -24.17 1.82
C LYS A 247 16.59 -24.50 0.47
N GLU A 248 15.28 -24.29 0.32
CA GLU A 248 14.56 -24.60 -0.92
C GLU A 248 14.70 -23.52 -1.99
N ASP A 249 15.04 -22.29 -1.60
CA ASP A 249 15.26 -21.20 -2.55
C ASP A 249 16.53 -21.44 -3.39
N ILE A 250 16.41 -21.36 -4.72
CA ILE A 250 17.48 -21.61 -5.69
C ILE A 250 17.92 -20.30 -6.36
N SER A 251 17.75 -19.16 -5.67
CA SER A 251 18.18 -17.84 -6.16
C SER A 251 19.60 -17.87 -6.73
N ASP A 252 19.79 -17.28 -7.92
CA ASP A 252 21.11 -17.20 -8.57
C ASP A 252 22.16 -16.55 -7.65
N ASP A 253 23.35 -17.13 -7.61
CA ASP A 253 24.43 -16.78 -6.67
C ASP A 253 24.85 -15.29 -6.75
N ASP A 254 24.65 -14.63 -7.89
CA ASP A 254 25.04 -13.22 -8.13
C ASP A 254 23.96 -12.19 -7.77
N THR A 255 22.86 -12.61 -7.14
CA THR A 255 21.77 -11.68 -6.77
C THR A 255 21.97 -11.06 -5.39
N ASN A 256 21.48 -9.82 -5.22
CA ASN A 256 21.37 -9.19 -3.89
C ASN A 256 20.56 -10.07 -2.92
N ALA A 257 19.54 -10.77 -3.43
CA ALA A 257 18.75 -11.72 -2.67
C ALA A 257 19.64 -12.84 -2.08
N TYR A 258 20.49 -13.47 -2.90
CA TYR A 258 21.41 -14.51 -2.44
C TYR A 258 22.39 -14.00 -1.38
N LYS A 259 22.98 -12.81 -1.58
CA LYS A 259 23.86 -12.18 -0.59
C LYS A 259 23.19 -12.07 0.79
N TYR A 260 21.96 -11.55 0.84
CA TYR A 260 21.26 -11.38 2.11
C TYR A 260 20.75 -12.70 2.70
N LYS A 261 20.36 -13.66 1.87
CA LYS A 261 20.10 -15.04 2.30
C LYS A 261 21.30 -15.64 3.03
N VAL A 262 22.51 -15.49 2.49
CA VAL A 262 23.75 -15.95 3.17
C VAL A 262 23.95 -15.24 4.51
N LEU A 263 23.67 -13.93 4.59
CA LEU A 263 23.75 -13.18 5.84
C LEU A 263 22.73 -13.67 6.89
N ILE A 264 21.50 -13.99 6.46
CA ILE A 264 20.48 -14.58 7.33
C ILE A 264 20.95 -15.95 7.86
N MET A 265 21.46 -16.82 6.98
CA MET A 265 21.98 -18.13 7.40
C MET A 265 23.13 -18.02 8.41
N LYS A 266 24.01 -17.02 8.25
CA LYS A 266 25.07 -16.72 9.23
C LYS A 266 24.50 -16.20 10.55
N PHE A 267 23.50 -15.32 10.49
CA PHE A 267 22.79 -14.81 11.66
C PHE A 267 22.18 -15.97 12.46
N LEU A 268 21.45 -16.87 11.81
CA LEU A 268 20.80 -18.00 12.48
C LEU A 268 21.82 -18.93 13.18
N LYS A 269 22.90 -19.30 12.48
CA LYS A 269 24.00 -20.10 13.08
C LYS A 269 24.60 -19.44 14.32
N SER A 270 24.71 -18.11 14.33
CA SER A 270 25.26 -17.38 15.48
C SER A 270 24.35 -17.39 16.71
N LYS A 271 23.06 -17.69 16.53
CA LYS A 271 22.07 -17.81 17.61
C LYS A 271 21.98 -19.21 18.19
N GLU A 272 22.27 -20.25 17.40
CA GLU A 272 22.32 -21.65 17.87
C GLU A 272 23.54 -21.95 18.75
N SER A 273 24.63 -21.19 18.59
CA SER A 273 25.87 -21.37 19.37
C SER A 273 25.88 -20.66 20.74
N LYS A 274 24.73 -20.16 21.22
CA LYS A 274 24.58 -19.46 22.50
C LYS A 274 23.56 -20.18 23.38
#